data_AF-A0A9E3WV74-F1
#
_entry.id   AF-A0A9E3WV74-F1
#
_cell.length_a   1.000
_cell.length_b   1.000
_cell.length_c   1.000
_cell.angle_alpha   90.00
_cell.angle_beta   90.00
_cell.angle_gamma   90.00
#
_symmetry.space_group_name_H-M   'P 1'
#
loop_
_entity.id
_entity.type
_entity.pdbx_description
1 polymer ?
#
loop_
_entity_poly.entity_id
_entity_poly.type
_entity_poly.pdbx_seq_one_letter_code
_entity_poly.pdbx_strand_id
1 'polypeptide(L)' 'AIDITQSGTRREELLLNPGTLRAVTMLRRTLTSMHHVDAMEQLTKQLGRFKANEEFIQLISGQAAND' A
#
# COMPACT_ATOMS: atom_id res chain seq x y z
N ALA A 1 4.53 14.47 9.27
CA ALA A 1 4.73 13.00 9.34
C ALA A 1 3.36 12.34 9.24
N ILE A 2 3.26 11.17 8.58
CA ILE A 2 2.01 10.42 8.41
C ILE A 2 2.08 9.19 9.34
N ASP A 3 0.98 8.89 10.04
CA ASP A 3 0.83 7.66 10.83
C ASP A 3 -0.15 6.71 10.13
N ILE A 4 0.36 5.62 9.57
CA ILE A 4 -0.43 4.62 8.84
C ILE A 4 -1.40 3.86 9.75
N THR A 5 -1.07 3.70 11.04
CA THR A 5 -1.93 2.98 11.98
C THR A 5 -3.21 3.74 12.31
N GLN A 6 -3.15 5.07 12.24
CA GLN A 6 -4.29 5.96 12.49
C GLN A 6 -4.97 6.45 11.21
N SER A 7 -4.32 6.31 10.06
CA SER A 7 -4.85 6.78 8.77
C SER A 7 -5.74 5.74 8.12
N GLY A 8 -7.01 6.06 7.87
CA GLY A 8 -7.92 5.19 7.14
C GLY A 8 -9.12 5.96 6.59
N THR A 9 -9.74 5.45 5.51
CA THR A 9 -10.95 6.03 4.93
C THR A 9 -12.12 5.09 5.13
N ARG A 10 -13.25 5.61 5.62
CA ARG A 10 -14.47 4.81 5.76
C ARG A 10 -14.98 4.44 4.38
N ARG A 11 -15.41 3.19 4.21
CA ARG A 11 -15.95 2.65 2.95
C ARG A 11 -14.98 2.75 1.77
N GLU A 12 -13.68 2.50 2.02
CA GLU A 12 -12.64 2.54 1.00
C GLU A 12 -12.88 1.54 -0.15
N GLU A 13 -13.70 0.51 0.05
CA GLU A 13 -14.16 -0.42 -0.98
C GLU A 13 -15.01 0.23 -2.08
N LEU A 14 -15.56 1.42 -1.85
CA LEU A 14 -16.27 2.19 -2.88
C LEU A 14 -15.34 3.06 -3.72
N LEU A 15 -14.12 3.30 -3.24
CA LEU A 15 -13.16 4.21 -3.86
C LEU A 15 -12.06 3.46 -4.62
N LEU A 16 -11.75 2.25 -4.17
CA LEU A 16 -10.69 1.42 -4.72
C LEU A 16 -11.30 0.19 -5.39
N ASN A 17 -10.73 -0.19 -6.54
CA ASN A 17 -11.07 -1.47 -7.14
C ASN A 17 -10.65 -2.63 -6.19
N PRO A 18 -11.27 -3.81 -6.32
CA PRO A 18 -11.01 -4.93 -5.40
C PRO A 18 -9.54 -5.38 -5.33
N GLY A 19 -8.81 -5.31 -6.44
CA GLY A 19 -7.40 -5.69 -6.51
C GLY A 19 -6.51 -4.73 -5.71
N THR A 20 -6.67 -3.42 -5.95
CA THR A 20 -5.98 -2.36 -5.23
C THR A 20 -6.33 -2.38 -3.75
N LEU A 21 -7.62 -2.54 -3.39
CA LEU A 21 -8.05 -2.63 -2.00
C LEU A 21 -7.34 -3.78 -1.27
N ARG A 22 -7.26 -4.95 -1.91
CA ARG A 22 -6.58 -6.13 -1.34
C ARG A 22 -5.08 -5.88 -1.16
N ALA A 23 -4.43 -5.31 -2.16
CA ALA A 23 -3.00 -4.98 -2.12
C ALA A 23 -2.68 -3.95 -1.03
N VAL A 24 -3.45 -2.86 -0.95
CA VAL A 24 -3.29 -1.82 0.09
C VAL A 24 -3.55 -2.39 1.49
N THR A 25 -4.55 -3.26 1.64
CA THR A 25 -4.82 -3.93 2.91
C THR A 25 -3.64 -4.81 3.35
N MET A 26 -3.05 -5.58 2.43
CA MET A 26 -1.86 -6.39 2.72
C MET A 26 -0.67 -5.52 3.10
N LEU A 27 -0.41 -4.46 2.33
CA LEU A 27 0.65 -3.49 2.62
C LEU A 27 0.48 -2.88 4.01
N ARG A 28 -0.74 -2.46 4.37
CA ARG A 28 -1.07 -1.90 5.69
C ARG A 28 -0.77 -2.89 6.81
N ARG A 29 -1.13 -4.16 6.66
CA ARG A 29 -0.84 -5.21 7.66
C ARG A 29 0.66 -5.38 7.87
N THR A 30 1.44 -5.42 6.79
CA THR A 30 2.90 -5.51 6.86
C THR A 30 3.48 -4.30 7.61
N LEU A 31 3.10 -3.08 7.23
CA LEU A 31 3.60 -1.85 7.85
C LEU A 31 3.19 -1.71 9.32
N THR A 32 2.02 -2.20 9.71
CA THR A 32 1.54 -2.13 11.10
C THR A 32 2.31 -3.07 12.04
N SER A 33 3.00 -4.09 11.50
CA SER A 33 3.86 -4.97 12.30
C SER A 33 5.24 -4.37 12.63
N MET A 34 5.57 -3.23 12.01
CA MET A 34 6.86 -2.55 12.14
C MET A 34 6.74 -1.33 13.07
N HIS A 35 7.87 -0.87 13.61
CA HIS A 35 7.92 0.42 14.28
C HIS A 35 7.62 1.54 13.27
N HIS A 36 6.85 2.55 13.69
CA HIS A 36 6.29 3.57 12.80
C HIS A 36 7.33 4.31 11.95
N VAL A 37 8.53 4.58 12.49
CA VAL A 37 9.63 5.21 11.74
C VAL A 37 10.12 4.30 10.63
N ASP A 38 10.48 3.06 10.97
CA ASP A 38 11.01 2.07 10.03
C ASP A 38 10.00 1.73 8.93
N ALA A 39 8.72 1.66 9.29
CA ALA A 39 7.63 1.43 8.35
C ALA A 39 7.57 2.54 7.28
N MET A 40 7.66 3.80 7.70
CA MET A 40 7.62 4.95 6.79
C MET A 40 8.89 5.06 5.93
N GLU A 41 10.06 4.74 6.48
CA GLU A 41 11.30 4.68 5.72
C GLU A 41 11.25 3.57 4.67
N GLN A 42 10.81 2.38 5.05
CA GLN A 42 10.66 1.26 4.12
C GLN A 42 9.64 1.58 3.02
N LEU A 43 8.48 2.16 3.37
CA LEU A 43 7.47 2.55 2.40
C LEU A 43 8.04 3.57 1.41
N THR A 44 8.71 4.62 1.89
CA THR A 44 9.31 5.65 1.04
C THR A 44 10.39 5.07 0.13
N LYS A 45 11.23 4.17 0.67
CA LYS A 45 12.28 3.48 -0.10
C LYS A 45 11.69 2.61 -1.21
N GLN A 46 10.60 1.89 -0.95
CA GLN A 46 9.96 1.06 -1.97
C GLN A 46 9.26 1.92 -3.02
N LEU A 47 8.50 2.94 -2.61
CA LEU A 47 7.84 3.86 -3.54
C LEU A 47 8.85 4.55 -4.46
N GLY A 48 10.02 4.95 -3.94
CA GLY A 48 11.08 5.58 -4.74
C GLY A 48 11.68 4.69 -5.83
N ARG A 49 11.37 3.38 -5.87
CA ARG A 49 11.80 2.47 -6.94
C ARG A 49 10.85 2.47 -8.14
N PHE A 50 9.65 3.02 -7.99
CA PHE A 50 8.60 3.02 -9.01
C PHE A 50 8.28 4.43 -9.44
N LYS A 51 7.90 4.60 -10.71
CA LYS A 51 7.53 5.91 -11.24
C LYS A 51 6.07 6.23 -10.90
N ALA A 52 5.23 5.21 -10.82
CA ALA A 52 3.80 5.33 -10.55
C ALA A 52 3.34 4.36 -9.45
N ASN A 53 2.30 4.77 -8.70
CA ASN A 53 1.70 3.94 -7.66
C ASN A 53 1.10 2.65 -8.24
N GLU A 54 0.61 2.67 -9.48
CA GLU A 54 0.05 1.50 -10.15
C GLU A 54 1.09 0.38 -10.30
N GLU A 55 2.32 0.71 -10.71
CA GLU A 55 3.43 -0.23 -10.85
C GLU A 55 3.76 -0.88 -9.50
N PHE A 56 3.79 -0.08 -8.42
CA PHE A 56 4.04 -0.56 -7.07
C PHE A 56 2.91 -1.48 -6.56
N ILE A 57 1.66 -1.11 -6.82
CA ILE A 57 0.49 -1.90 -6.41
C ILE A 57 0.42 -3.22 -7.19
N GLN A 58 0.78 -3.25 -8.47
CA GLN A 58 0.89 -4.47 -9.27
C GLN A 58 1.94 -5.45 -8.69
N LEU A 59 3.08 -4.93 -8.23
CA LEU A 59 4.08 -5.76 -7.54
C LEU A 59 3.49 -6.42 -6.28
N ILE A 60 2.70 -5.69 -5.50
CA ILE A 60 2.12 -6.18 -4.24
C ILE A 60 0.94 -7.13 -4.48
N SER A 61 0.11 -6.88 -5.48
CA SER A 61 -1.05 -7.70 -5.79
C SER A 61 -0.67 -9.07 -6.37
N GLY A 62 0.58 -9.25 -6.79
CA GLY A 62 1.05 -10.46 -7.47
C GLY A 62 0.40 -10.68 -8.83
N GLN A 63 -0.33 -9.68 -9.33
CA GLN A 63 -1.01 -9.70 -10.61
C GLN A 63 -0.10 -9.01 -11.63
N ALA A 64 0.61 -9.81 -12.42
CA ALA A 64 0.97 -9.38 -13.77
C ALA A 64 -0.34 -8.94 -14.43
N ALA A 65 -0.40 -7.67 -14.82
CA ALA A 65 -1.57 -7.04 -15.42
C ALA A 65 -2.11 -7.92 -16.56
N ASN A 66 -3.16 -8.68 -16.26
CA ASN A 66 -4.06 -9.29 -17.23
C ASN A 66 -5.45 -8.85 -16.80
N ASP A 67 -5.83 -7.68 -17.31
CA ASP A 67 -7.13 -7.32 -17.91
C ASP A 67 -7.28 -5.79 -17.96
#